data_AF-A0A7C3D9U7-F1
#
_entry.id   AF-A0A7C3D9U7-F1
#
_cell.length_a   1.000
_cell.length_b   1.000
_cell.length_c   1.000
_cell.angle_alpha   90.00
_cell.angle_beta   90.00
_cell.angle_gamma   90.00
#
_symmetry.space_group_name_H-M   'P 1'
#
loop_
_entity.id
_entity.type
_entity.pdbx_description
1 polymer ?
#
loop_
_entity_poly.entity_id
_entity_poly.type
_entity_poly.pdbx_seq_one_letter_code
_entity_poly.pdbx_strand_id
1 'polypeptide(L)'
;TSGEVWFYPQGEENGAPILLNELQEDELAAWRGRNMGVVYQSFELLPQLDLVTNIMLPQDFAGLYRAKISRERAMELLEIVELTEHAYKLPAHISGGQKQRVAIARALVNDPAIIIADEPTGSLDTVTAETIFQIFEKLVAQGKTIIMVTHDSDLANRFSQVVRIADGELVDETAVTETIELDTAVEAPVAEPEETPANGQTAVFYRGSDEATPHSRQNQPAIVLKDVYKTYVNAAGEFPALKGIDLQLDYGQFISIVGKSGSGKSTLLNMLTGIDHPTAGEVIIGGQNIYEMSESQRAKWRGRNMGIVFQFFQLLPTLNLLENTMLPMDYGNVYPVNERPERAMELLKMVGLEDHMYDLPAAVSNGQQQSAAIARSLATDPPIIVADEPTGNLDSRSADNIIQVFQHLADRGKTILIVTHDPSLTSRTDQTVIISDGEIIDETIANALPLLDHPLMLQATRHAEKKTYAPGEIIVQQGKPLVNFYMVADGAVDIVIDSPQYPETTLAALGAGQFFGEVELVGDKTAIATVRAAEDKPVTVSVLPKELFCDLLGQSPPLAEELKRVAETRYQENITKSKRVN
;
A
#
# COMPACT_ATOMS: atom_id res chain seq x y z
N THR A 1 -7.31 32.51 -4.38
CA THR A 1 -6.41 31.89 -5.38
C THR A 1 -5.67 33.01 -6.09
N SER A 2 -4.35 32.98 -6.04
CA SER A 2 -3.45 33.92 -6.73
C SER A 2 -2.64 33.14 -7.76
N GLY A 3 -2.21 33.79 -8.85
CA GLY A 3 -1.43 33.18 -9.92
C GLY A 3 -2.14 33.19 -11.27
N GLU A 4 -1.38 32.91 -12.33
CA GLU A 4 -1.82 32.93 -13.73
C GLU A 4 -1.67 31.53 -14.34
N VAL A 5 -2.74 31.01 -14.94
CA VAL A 5 -2.72 29.74 -15.68
C VAL A 5 -2.88 30.05 -17.17
N TRP A 6 -1.80 29.86 -17.90
CA TRP A 6 -1.73 30.13 -19.33
C TRP A 6 -1.90 28.83 -20.14
N PHE A 7 -2.74 28.89 -21.17
CA PHE A 7 -2.85 27.83 -22.16
C PHE A 7 -2.32 28.29 -23.52
N TYR A 8 -1.49 27.46 -24.14
CA TYR A 8 -0.90 27.69 -25.45
C TYR A 8 -1.50 26.69 -26.45
N PRO A 9 -2.32 27.13 -27.42
CA PRO A 9 -2.94 26.23 -28.39
C PRO A 9 -1.91 25.62 -29.34
N GLN A 10 -2.05 24.32 -29.64
CA GLN A 10 -1.17 23.58 -30.53
C GLN A 10 -1.58 23.82 -32.00
N GLY A 11 -0.63 24.20 -32.87
CA GLY A 11 -0.83 24.15 -34.33
C GLY A 11 -1.28 25.42 -35.06
N GLU A 12 -1.49 26.55 -34.38
CA GLU A 12 -1.64 27.86 -35.05
C GLU A 12 -0.34 28.66 -34.88
N GLU A 13 0.36 28.96 -35.98
CA GLU A 13 1.57 29.82 -35.99
C GLU A 13 1.34 31.25 -35.41
N ASN A 14 0.11 31.58 -34.95
CA ASN A 14 -0.29 32.86 -34.36
C ASN A 14 -1.32 32.74 -33.21
N GLY A 15 -1.51 31.57 -32.58
CA GLY A 15 -2.45 31.45 -31.46
C GLY A 15 -1.97 32.21 -30.22
N ALA A 16 -2.62 33.31 -29.86
CA ALA A 16 -2.28 34.06 -28.66
C ALA A 16 -2.51 33.21 -27.40
N PRO A 17 -1.61 33.25 -26.40
CA PRO A 17 -1.79 32.51 -25.16
C PRO A 17 -3.04 33.00 -24.44
N ILE A 18 -3.82 32.05 -23.92
CA ILE A 18 -5.09 32.32 -23.23
C ILE A 18 -4.83 32.25 -21.73
N LEU A 19 -5.12 33.34 -21.01
CA LEU A 19 -5.10 33.35 -19.56
C LEU A 19 -6.44 32.79 -19.03
N LEU A 20 -6.42 31.55 -18.56
CA LEU A 20 -7.64 30.83 -18.17
C LEU A 20 -8.35 31.47 -16.96
N ASN A 21 -7.59 32.14 -16.09
CA ASN A 21 -8.12 32.80 -14.90
C ASN A 21 -9.03 34.01 -15.21
N GLU A 22 -8.97 34.57 -16.42
CA GLU A 22 -9.80 35.70 -16.84
C GLU A 22 -11.12 35.29 -17.52
N LEU A 23 -11.26 34.01 -17.87
CA LEU A 23 -12.48 33.48 -18.48
C LEU A 23 -13.61 33.39 -17.46
N GLN A 24 -14.83 33.70 -17.90
CA GLN A 24 -16.03 33.44 -17.09
C GLN A 24 -16.30 31.93 -16.99
N GLU A 25 -17.07 31.51 -15.98
CA GLU A 25 -17.28 30.07 -15.70
C GLU A 25 -17.85 29.28 -16.88
N ASP A 26 -18.80 29.86 -17.61
CA ASP A 26 -19.39 29.27 -18.82
C ASP A 26 -18.37 29.15 -19.97
N GLU A 27 -17.53 30.16 -20.15
CA GLU A 27 -16.48 30.18 -21.16
C GLU A 27 -15.40 29.16 -20.84
N LEU A 28 -15.02 29.05 -19.57
CA LEU A 28 -14.08 28.07 -19.07
C LEU A 28 -14.62 26.65 -19.20
N ALA A 29 -15.91 26.43 -18.94
CA ALA A 29 -16.56 25.13 -19.15
C ALA A 29 -16.58 24.72 -20.63
N ALA A 30 -16.93 25.64 -21.53
CA ALA A 30 -16.87 25.41 -22.98
C ALA A 30 -15.45 25.16 -23.47
N TRP A 31 -14.47 25.90 -22.93
CA TRP A 31 -13.05 25.71 -23.24
C TRP A 31 -12.57 24.32 -22.80
N ARG A 32 -12.87 23.90 -21.56
CA ARG A 32 -12.52 22.56 -21.04
C ARG A 32 -13.12 21.48 -21.93
N GLY A 33 -14.40 21.60 -22.27
CA GLY A 33 -15.10 20.62 -23.10
C GLY A 33 -14.50 20.44 -24.49
N ARG A 34 -13.79 21.44 -25.03
CA ARG A 34 -13.16 21.39 -26.37
C ARG A 34 -11.69 21.03 -26.36
N ASN A 35 -10.95 21.44 -25.32
CA ASN A 35 -9.49 21.40 -25.33
C ASN A 35 -8.90 20.38 -24.35
N MET A 36 -9.69 19.86 -23.41
CA MET A 36 -9.21 19.03 -22.32
C MET A 36 -10.05 17.75 -22.17
N GLY A 37 -9.37 16.60 -22.18
CA GLY A 37 -9.95 15.33 -21.76
C GLY A 37 -9.65 15.11 -20.28
N VAL A 38 -10.63 14.65 -19.50
CA VAL A 38 -10.43 14.30 -18.09
C VAL A 38 -10.79 12.84 -17.85
N VAL A 39 -9.86 12.10 -17.26
CA VAL A 39 -10.04 10.73 -16.80
C VAL A 39 -9.97 10.75 -15.28
N TYR A 40 -11.05 10.35 -14.63
CA TYR A 40 -11.20 10.34 -13.17
C TYR A 40 -10.88 8.95 -12.59
N GLN A 41 -10.46 8.92 -11.32
CA GLN A 41 -10.22 7.69 -10.56
C GLN A 41 -11.48 6.80 -10.43
N SER A 42 -12.66 7.42 -10.26
CA SER A 42 -13.97 6.75 -10.05
C SER A 42 -14.73 6.38 -11.35
N PHE A 43 -14.08 6.42 -12.52
CA PHE A 43 -14.65 6.26 -13.88
C PHE A 43 -15.65 7.35 -14.29
N GLU A 44 -16.53 7.79 -13.38
CA GLU A 44 -17.60 8.77 -13.56
C GLU A 44 -18.54 8.45 -14.73
N LEU A 45 -18.77 7.17 -15.01
CA LEU A 45 -19.72 6.75 -16.05
C LEU A 45 -21.14 6.80 -15.53
N LEU A 46 -22.06 7.39 -16.30
CA LEU A 46 -23.48 7.43 -15.95
C LEU A 46 -24.07 6.00 -16.04
N PRO A 47 -24.57 5.46 -14.91
CA PRO A 47 -24.91 4.03 -14.81
C PRO A 47 -26.14 3.63 -15.63
N GLN A 48 -26.96 4.61 -16.02
CA GLN A 48 -28.20 4.42 -16.77
C GLN A 48 -27.99 4.47 -18.28
N LEU A 49 -26.79 4.84 -18.74
CA LEU A 49 -26.46 4.99 -20.15
C LEU A 49 -25.54 3.86 -20.59
N ASP A 50 -25.63 3.45 -21.85
CA ASP A 50 -24.68 2.51 -22.42
C ASP A 50 -23.30 3.16 -22.67
N LEU A 51 -22.30 2.36 -23.03
CA LEU A 51 -20.91 2.84 -23.16
C LEU A 51 -20.78 3.87 -24.30
N VAL A 52 -21.42 3.61 -25.44
CA VAL A 52 -21.43 4.54 -26.58
C VAL A 52 -22.03 5.88 -26.18
N THR A 53 -23.16 5.87 -25.47
CA THR A 53 -23.83 7.08 -25.00
C THR A 53 -22.98 7.82 -23.99
N ASN A 54 -22.35 7.11 -23.04
CA ASN A 54 -21.40 7.70 -22.10
C ASN A 54 -20.25 8.44 -22.82
N ILE A 55 -19.70 7.85 -23.88
CA ILE A 55 -18.61 8.44 -24.66
C ILE A 55 -19.07 9.68 -25.43
N MET A 56 -20.32 9.73 -25.89
CA MET A 56 -20.84 10.88 -26.64
C MET A 56 -21.21 12.09 -25.76
N LEU A 57 -21.35 11.93 -24.43
CA LEU A 57 -21.79 13.02 -23.53
C LEU A 57 -20.96 14.31 -23.65
N PRO A 58 -19.62 14.28 -23.71
CA PRO A 58 -18.84 15.51 -23.84
C PRO A 58 -19.11 16.26 -25.15
N GLN A 59 -19.49 15.57 -26.23
CA GLN A 59 -19.90 16.22 -27.48
C GLN A 59 -21.22 16.96 -27.31
N ASP A 60 -22.16 16.39 -26.55
CA ASP A 60 -23.45 17.02 -26.27
C ASP A 60 -23.28 18.28 -25.43
N PHE A 61 -22.53 18.18 -24.33
CA PHE A 61 -22.23 19.33 -23.46
C PHE A 61 -21.44 20.44 -24.15
N ALA A 62 -20.58 20.10 -25.13
CA ALA A 62 -19.82 21.09 -25.90
C ALA A 62 -20.60 21.68 -27.10
N GLY A 63 -21.84 21.23 -27.35
CA GLY A 63 -22.64 21.62 -28.50
C GLY A 63 -22.12 21.10 -29.84
N LEU A 64 -21.31 20.03 -29.81
CA LEU A 64 -20.66 19.39 -30.97
C LEU A 64 -21.40 18.13 -31.43
N TYR A 65 -22.41 17.68 -30.69
CA TYR A 65 -23.12 16.43 -30.95
C TYR A 65 -23.81 16.42 -32.32
N ARG A 66 -23.52 15.36 -33.07
CA ARG A 66 -24.16 15.06 -34.36
C ARG A 66 -24.42 13.56 -34.42
N ALA A 67 -25.68 13.15 -34.23
CA ALA A 67 -26.08 11.77 -33.97
C ALA A 67 -25.32 10.67 -34.74
N LYS A 68 -25.13 10.83 -36.06
CA LYS A 68 -24.39 9.86 -36.87
C LYS A 68 -22.87 9.93 -36.64
N ILE A 69 -22.29 11.12 -36.73
CA ILE A 69 -20.83 11.35 -36.64
C ILE A 69 -20.33 11.06 -35.23
N SER A 70 -21.05 11.53 -34.21
CA SER A 70 -20.75 11.28 -32.80
C SER A 70 -20.73 9.80 -32.46
N ARG A 71 -21.69 9.04 -33.00
CA ARG A 71 -21.76 7.60 -32.79
C ARG A 71 -20.63 6.86 -33.51
N GLU A 72 -20.34 7.22 -34.75
CA GLU A 72 -19.20 6.67 -35.50
C GLU A 72 -17.89 6.91 -34.74
N ARG A 73 -17.66 8.15 -34.27
CA ARG A 73 -16.48 8.49 -33.46
C ARG A 73 -16.41 7.71 -32.14
N ALA A 74 -17.54 7.57 -31.44
CA ALA A 74 -17.58 6.78 -30.20
C ALA A 74 -17.26 5.30 -30.45
N MET A 75 -17.70 4.74 -31.58
CA MET A 75 -17.38 3.37 -31.98
C MET A 75 -15.89 3.21 -32.35
N GLU A 76 -15.30 4.15 -33.07
CA GLU A 76 -13.85 4.17 -33.35
C GLU A 76 -13.03 4.20 -32.06
N LEU A 77 -13.43 5.01 -31.08
CA LEU A 77 -12.73 5.09 -29.80
C LEU A 77 -12.90 3.82 -28.98
N LEU A 78 -14.07 3.18 -29.03
CA LEU A 78 -14.28 1.85 -28.45
C LEU A 78 -13.40 0.79 -29.11
N GLU A 79 -13.13 0.90 -30.41
CA GLU A 79 -12.20 0.00 -31.11
C GLU A 79 -10.77 0.20 -30.64
N ILE A 80 -10.31 1.46 -30.50
CA ILE A 80 -8.98 1.79 -29.99
C ILE A 80 -8.74 1.21 -28.58
N VAL A 81 -9.78 1.19 -27.75
CA VAL A 81 -9.70 0.62 -26.40
C VAL A 81 -10.16 -0.84 -26.32
N GLU A 82 -10.37 -1.51 -27.46
CA GLU A 82 -10.73 -2.93 -27.58
C GLU A 82 -12.03 -3.32 -26.85
N LEU A 83 -13.06 -2.46 -26.92
CA LEU A 83 -14.38 -2.66 -26.28
C LEU A 83 -15.57 -2.56 -27.23
N THR A 84 -15.34 -2.68 -28.54
CA THR A 84 -16.40 -2.62 -29.56
C THR A 84 -17.57 -3.57 -29.27
N GLU A 85 -17.30 -4.79 -28.80
CA GLU A 85 -18.33 -5.79 -28.48
C GLU A 85 -19.19 -5.44 -27.25
N HIS A 86 -18.76 -4.45 -26.46
CA HIS A 86 -19.46 -4.03 -25.25
C HIS A 86 -20.16 -2.68 -25.41
N ALA A 87 -20.10 -2.08 -26.59
CA ALA A 87 -20.64 -0.77 -26.93
C ALA A 87 -22.01 -0.44 -26.30
N TYR A 88 -22.94 -1.40 -26.35
CA TYR A 88 -24.33 -1.24 -25.88
C TYR A 88 -24.62 -1.83 -24.49
N LYS A 89 -23.58 -2.22 -23.75
CA LYS A 89 -23.73 -2.67 -22.35
C LYS A 89 -23.78 -1.46 -21.42
N LEU A 90 -24.42 -1.65 -20.26
CA LEU A 90 -24.38 -0.69 -19.16
C LEU A 90 -23.06 -0.83 -18.39
N PRO A 91 -22.55 0.24 -17.75
CA PRO A 91 -21.34 0.19 -16.91
C PRO A 91 -21.38 -0.91 -15.86
N ALA A 92 -22.56 -1.24 -15.30
CA ALA A 92 -22.70 -2.32 -14.31
C ALA A 92 -22.32 -3.72 -14.85
N HIS A 93 -22.24 -3.91 -16.16
CA HIS A 93 -22.01 -5.21 -16.81
C HIS A 93 -20.59 -5.38 -17.37
N ILE A 94 -19.66 -4.50 -17.02
CA ILE A 94 -18.27 -4.53 -17.46
C ILE A 94 -17.31 -4.39 -16.26
N SER A 95 -16.08 -4.88 -16.39
CA SER A 95 -15.07 -4.84 -15.31
C SER A 95 -14.57 -3.40 -15.06
N GLY A 96 -13.93 -3.16 -13.91
CA GLY A 96 -13.31 -1.85 -13.60
C GLY A 96 -12.32 -1.39 -14.67
N GLY A 97 -11.46 -2.29 -15.14
CA GLY A 97 -10.53 -2.01 -16.24
C GLY A 97 -11.23 -1.64 -17.56
N GLN A 98 -12.36 -2.28 -17.85
CA GLN A 98 -13.19 -1.93 -19.00
C GLN A 98 -13.85 -0.56 -18.81
N LYS A 99 -14.33 -0.23 -17.60
CA LYS A 99 -14.88 1.11 -17.29
C LYS A 99 -13.83 2.19 -17.48
N GLN A 100 -12.59 1.95 -17.05
CA GLN A 100 -11.50 2.90 -17.24
C GLN A 100 -11.20 3.14 -18.71
N ARG A 101 -11.15 2.07 -19.52
CA ARG A 101 -10.98 2.17 -20.97
C ARG A 101 -12.10 2.98 -21.63
N VAL A 102 -13.34 2.82 -21.18
CA VAL A 102 -14.46 3.66 -21.64
C VAL A 102 -14.31 5.11 -21.18
N ALA A 103 -13.83 5.36 -19.96
CA ALA A 103 -13.56 6.71 -19.46
C ALA A 103 -12.47 7.42 -20.28
N ILE A 104 -11.42 6.70 -20.71
CA ILE A 104 -10.40 7.20 -21.64
C ILE A 104 -11.02 7.51 -23.01
N ALA A 105 -11.80 6.58 -23.58
CA ALA A 105 -12.50 6.82 -24.84
C ALA A 105 -13.42 8.06 -24.77
N ARG A 106 -14.14 8.25 -23.65
CA ARG A 106 -14.94 9.46 -23.39
C ARG A 106 -14.07 10.71 -23.35
N ALA A 107 -12.93 10.69 -22.65
CA ALA A 107 -12.03 11.82 -22.58
C ALA A 107 -11.48 12.23 -23.96
N LEU A 108 -11.37 11.28 -24.89
CA LEU A 108 -10.82 11.47 -26.24
C LEU A 108 -11.86 11.89 -27.29
N VAL A 109 -13.15 11.91 -26.97
CA VAL A 109 -14.22 12.05 -27.98
C VAL A 109 -14.18 13.37 -28.75
N ASN A 110 -13.73 14.43 -28.09
CA ASN A 110 -13.57 15.77 -28.66
C ASN A 110 -12.15 16.01 -29.22
N ASP A 111 -11.33 14.97 -29.29
CA ASP A 111 -9.95 15.02 -29.75
C ASP A 111 -9.09 16.08 -29.03
N PRO A 112 -9.12 16.17 -27.69
CA PRO A 112 -8.43 17.22 -26.95
C PRO A 112 -6.91 17.12 -27.16
N ALA A 113 -6.21 18.25 -27.05
CA ALA A 113 -4.75 18.27 -27.09
C ALA A 113 -4.14 17.82 -25.75
N ILE A 114 -4.83 18.11 -24.63
CA ILE A 114 -4.39 17.80 -23.28
C ILE A 114 -5.35 16.79 -22.64
N ILE A 115 -4.77 15.77 -21.99
CA ILE A 115 -5.50 14.80 -21.18
C ILE A 115 -5.00 14.90 -19.76
N ILE A 116 -5.91 15.13 -18.81
CA ILE A 116 -5.64 15.04 -17.37
C ILE A 116 -6.13 13.67 -16.91
N ALA A 117 -5.25 12.89 -16.31
CA ALA A 117 -5.56 11.57 -15.79
C ALA A 117 -5.27 11.53 -14.29
N ASP A 118 -6.35 11.48 -13.51
CA ASP A 118 -6.30 11.41 -12.04
C ASP A 118 -6.33 9.95 -11.60
N GLU A 119 -5.18 9.45 -11.12
CA GLU A 119 -4.92 8.05 -10.75
C GLU A 119 -5.58 7.01 -11.67
N PRO A 120 -5.25 7.02 -12.98
CA PRO A 120 -6.01 6.25 -13.96
C PRO A 120 -5.84 4.72 -13.82
N THR A 121 -4.88 4.28 -13.01
CA THR A 121 -4.62 2.86 -12.71
C THR A 121 -4.84 2.51 -11.24
N GLY A 122 -5.25 3.47 -10.40
CA GLY A 122 -5.30 3.35 -8.95
C GLY A 122 -6.28 2.29 -8.43
N SER A 123 -7.19 1.77 -9.25
CA SER A 123 -8.15 0.72 -8.87
C SER A 123 -8.03 -0.56 -9.73
N LEU A 124 -6.95 -0.71 -10.50
CA LEU A 124 -6.79 -1.77 -11.50
C LEU A 124 -5.69 -2.76 -11.10
N ASP A 125 -5.82 -4.01 -11.52
CA ASP A 125 -4.75 -5.00 -11.42
C ASP A 125 -3.58 -4.65 -12.35
N THR A 126 -2.41 -5.23 -12.10
CA THR A 126 -1.17 -4.90 -12.81
C THR A 126 -1.26 -5.15 -14.33
N VAL A 127 -1.96 -6.20 -14.78
CA VAL A 127 -2.10 -6.52 -16.21
C VAL A 127 -3.00 -5.49 -16.91
N THR A 128 -4.12 -5.15 -16.27
CA THR A 128 -5.02 -4.12 -16.78
C THR A 128 -4.36 -2.75 -16.77
N ALA A 129 -3.63 -2.40 -15.71
CA ALA A 129 -2.88 -1.14 -15.60
C ALA A 129 -1.89 -0.99 -16.76
N GLU A 130 -1.14 -2.04 -17.09
CA GLU A 130 -0.20 -2.02 -18.21
C GLU A 130 -0.89 -1.76 -19.56
N THR A 131 -2.05 -2.39 -19.78
CA THR A 131 -2.87 -2.12 -20.99
C THR A 131 -3.27 -0.65 -21.10
N ILE A 132 -3.65 -0.02 -19.98
CA ILE A 132 -3.98 1.41 -19.94
C ILE A 132 -2.76 2.28 -20.28
N PHE A 133 -1.60 1.96 -19.72
CA PHE A 133 -0.37 2.68 -20.02
C PHE A 133 0.02 2.60 -21.50
N GLN A 134 -0.11 1.44 -22.13
CA GLN A 134 0.13 1.29 -23.57
C GLN A 134 -0.79 2.18 -24.42
N ILE A 135 -2.04 2.40 -23.99
CA ILE A 135 -2.95 3.33 -24.65
C ILE A 135 -2.41 4.77 -24.50
N PHE A 136 -2.00 5.17 -23.30
CA PHE A 136 -1.42 6.50 -23.07
C PHE A 136 -0.13 6.73 -23.86
N GLU A 137 0.79 5.77 -23.91
CA GLU A 137 2.01 5.86 -24.71
C GLU A 137 1.71 6.03 -26.21
N LYS A 138 0.72 5.31 -26.74
CA LYS A 138 0.25 5.49 -28.12
C LYS A 138 -0.33 6.89 -28.36
N LEU A 139 -1.08 7.44 -27.42
CA LEU A 139 -1.65 8.79 -27.51
C LEU A 139 -0.57 9.87 -27.45
N VAL A 140 0.43 9.71 -26.58
CA VAL A 140 1.60 10.61 -26.52
C VAL A 140 2.36 10.56 -27.84
N ALA A 141 2.57 9.37 -28.42
CA ALA A 141 3.19 9.22 -29.73
C ALA A 141 2.40 9.88 -30.88
N GLN A 142 1.08 10.07 -30.72
CA GLN A 142 0.22 10.81 -31.65
C GLN A 142 0.27 12.34 -31.42
N GLY A 143 1.10 12.83 -30.49
CA GLY A 143 1.29 14.25 -30.22
C GLY A 143 0.37 14.83 -29.14
N LYS A 144 -0.35 13.98 -28.39
CA LYS A 144 -1.16 14.41 -27.25
C LYS A 144 -0.29 14.65 -26.02
N THR A 145 -0.65 15.63 -25.21
CA THR A 145 -0.03 15.87 -23.90
C THR A 145 -0.86 15.22 -22.81
N ILE A 146 -0.24 14.43 -21.95
CA ILE A 146 -0.92 13.76 -20.84
C ILE A 146 -0.28 14.20 -19.53
N ILE A 147 -1.07 14.73 -18.62
CA ILE A 147 -0.68 15.02 -17.24
C ILE A 147 -1.34 13.96 -16.38
N MET A 148 -0.53 13.14 -15.72
CA MET A 148 -1.00 12.07 -14.86
C MET A 148 -0.67 12.38 -13.40
N VAL A 149 -1.68 12.27 -12.53
CA VAL A 149 -1.52 12.27 -11.09
C VAL A 149 -1.46 10.82 -10.63
N THR A 150 -0.41 10.44 -9.89
CA THR A 150 -0.23 9.09 -9.38
C THR A 150 0.63 9.10 -8.11
N HIS A 151 0.35 8.19 -7.19
CA HIS A 151 1.21 7.89 -6.04
C HIS A 151 2.19 6.74 -6.31
N ASP A 152 2.07 6.04 -7.45
CA ASP A 152 2.95 4.93 -7.80
C ASP A 152 4.27 5.43 -8.39
N SER A 153 5.33 5.37 -7.56
CA SER A 153 6.68 5.79 -7.93
C SER A 153 7.35 4.87 -8.96
N ASP A 154 6.89 3.64 -9.13
CA ASP A 154 7.47 2.70 -10.11
C ASP A 154 7.24 3.20 -11.55
N LEU A 155 6.18 4.00 -11.74
CA LEU A 155 5.84 4.59 -13.02
C LEU A 155 6.74 5.77 -13.40
N ALA A 156 7.51 6.32 -12.45
CA ALA A 156 8.36 7.50 -12.67
C ALA A 156 9.25 7.36 -13.92
N ASN A 157 9.80 6.16 -14.15
CA ASN A 157 10.68 5.86 -15.27
C ASN A 157 10.00 5.87 -16.65
N ARG A 158 8.66 5.88 -16.70
CA ARG A 158 7.88 5.90 -17.94
C ARG A 158 7.44 7.31 -18.34
N PHE A 159 7.58 8.30 -17.46
CA PHE A 159 7.18 9.67 -17.75
C PHE A 159 8.33 10.48 -18.33
N SER A 160 8.00 11.37 -19.26
CA SER A 160 8.98 12.34 -19.80
C SER A 160 9.36 13.41 -18.79
N GLN A 161 8.48 13.69 -17.83
CA GLN A 161 8.71 14.65 -16.75
C GLN A 161 7.94 14.21 -15.51
N VAL A 162 8.57 14.31 -14.35
CA VAL A 162 7.96 14.03 -13.04
C VAL A 162 8.05 15.28 -12.19
N VAL A 163 6.94 15.68 -11.59
CA VAL A 163 6.85 16.79 -10.64
C VAL A 163 6.27 16.21 -9.35
N ARG A 164 6.94 16.45 -8.22
CA ARG A 164 6.43 15.99 -6.91
C ARG A 164 5.80 17.17 -6.18
N ILE A 165 4.68 16.90 -5.52
CA ILE A 165 3.96 17.88 -4.70
C ILE A 165 3.95 17.36 -3.27
N ALA A 166 4.34 18.19 -2.31
CA ALA A 166 4.14 17.91 -0.89
C ALA A 166 3.61 19.18 -0.21
N ASP A 167 2.55 19.04 0.59
CA ASP A 167 1.93 20.14 1.35
C ASP A 167 1.56 21.38 0.53
N GLY A 168 1.21 21.18 -0.74
CA GLY A 168 0.85 22.25 -1.66
C GLY A 168 2.04 22.99 -2.28
N GLU A 169 3.27 22.53 -2.02
CA GLU A 169 4.50 23.04 -2.63
C GLU A 169 5.09 22.00 -3.60
N LEU A 170 5.76 22.49 -4.65
CA LEU A 170 6.53 21.62 -5.55
C LEU A 170 7.85 21.25 -4.88
N VAL A 171 8.15 19.96 -4.81
CA VAL A 171 9.38 19.41 -4.24
C VAL A 171 10.15 18.77 -5.40
N ASP A 172 11.33 19.29 -5.72
CA ASP A 172 12.17 18.94 -6.89
C ASP A 172 11.70 19.45 -8.27
N GLU A 173 12.35 20.51 -8.74
CA GLU A 173 12.46 20.88 -10.17
C GLU A 173 13.89 20.62 -10.67
N THR A 174 14.26 19.38 -11.01
CA THR A 174 15.49 19.15 -11.81
C THR A 174 15.45 17.92 -12.72
N ALA A 175 15.50 18.23 -14.03
CA ALA A 175 16.27 17.61 -15.11
C ALA A 175 15.95 16.19 -15.62
N VAL A 176 15.33 16.13 -16.81
CA VAL A 176 15.67 15.13 -17.84
C VAL A 176 16.13 15.86 -19.10
N THR A 177 17.43 16.14 -19.22
CA THR A 177 18.13 16.22 -20.50
C THR A 177 19.63 15.93 -20.29
N GLU A 178 20.03 14.75 -20.75
CA GLU A 178 21.37 14.28 -21.16
C GLU A 178 22.60 14.31 -20.22
N THR A 179 23.33 13.19 -20.36
CA THR A 179 24.75 12.87 -20.05
C THR A 179 25.15 12.35 -18.67
N ILE A 180 25.56 11.07 -18.71
CA ILE A 180 26.43 10.37 -17.76
C ILE A 180 27.77 11.12 -17.67
N GLU A 181 28.16 11.56 -16.47
CA GLU A 181 29.53 11.48 -15.98
C GLU A 181 29.52 11.25 -14.46
N LEU A 182 30.30 10.26 -14.03
CA LEU A 182 30.57 9.96 -12.63
C LEU A 182 31.44 11.05 -11.99
N ASP A 183 31.40 11.05 -10.65
CA ASP A 183 32.41 11.57 -9.71
C ASP A 183 32.22 13.02 -9.21
N THR A 184 31.74 13.18 -7.97
CA THR A 184 32.60 13.41 -6.79
C THR A 184 31.76 13.71 -5.53
N ALA A 185 32.25 13.21 -4.40
CA ALA A 185 31.69 13.37 -3.07
C ALA A 185 31.54 14.84 -2.65
N VAL A 186 30.42 15.18 -2.01
CA VAL A 186 30.35 16.28 -1.03
C VAL A 186 29.44 15.84 0.13
N GLU A 187 30.01 15.85 1.33
CA GLU A 187 29.38 15.57 2.62
C GLU A 187 28.17 16.49 2.86
N ALA A 188 27.06 15.91 3.31
CA ALA A 188 25.94 16.65 3.88
C ALA A 188 26.34 17.26 5.23
N PRO A 189 26.04 18.54 5.51
CA PRO A 189 26.31 19.11 6.82
C PRO A 189 25.29 18.59 7.83
N VAL A 190 25.81 18.02 8.92
CA VAL A 190 25.06 17.73 10.14
C VAL A 190 24.66 19.08 10.75
N ALA A 191 23.37 19.39 10.75
CA ALA A 191 22.83 20.51 11.51
C ALA A 191 22.52 20.04 12.95
N GLU A 192 23.22 20.61 13.92
CA GLU A 192 22.92 20.49 15.35
C GLU A 192 21.57 21.18 15.68
N PRO A 193 20.83 20.69 16.70
CA PRO A 193 19.52 21.24 17.03
C PRO A 193 19.66 22.51 17.88
N GLU A 194 19.23 23.66 17.35
CA GLU A 194 19.10 24.90 18.13
C GLU A 194 17.80 24.95 18.95
N GLU A 195 17.93 25.57 20.12
CA GLU A 195 17.01 25.59 21.25
C GLU A 195 15.66 26.27 20.96
N THR A 196 14.62 25.68 21.55
CA THR A 196 13.25 26.19 21.59
C THR A 196 13.11 27.42 22.51
N PRO A 197 12.30 28.42 22.16
CA PRO A 197 11.64 29.26 23.14
C PRO A 197 10.30 28.63 23.52
N ALA A 198 10.18 28.26 24.79
CA ALA A 198 8.95 27.83 25.43
C ALA A 198 7.86 28.91 25.36
N ASN A 199 6.68 28.54 24.83
CA ASN A 199 5.43 29.11 25.31
C ASN A 199 4.35 28.03 25.29
N GLY A 200 3.90 27.67 26.48
CA GLY A 200 3.16 26.44 26.75
C GLY A 200 1.67 26.55 26.51
N GLN A 201 1.13 25.53 25.84
CA GLN A 201 -0.16 24.95 26.16
C GLN A 201 0.06 23.45 26.39
N THR A 202 0.38 23.12 27.65
CA THR A 202 0.55 21.75 28.10
C THR A 202 -0.83 21.13 28.24
N ALA A 203 -1.11 20.10 27.44
CA ALA A 203 -2.26 19.22 27.67
C ALA A 203 -2.14 18.64 29.08
N VAL A 204 -3.14 18.91 29.92
CA VAL A 204 -3.18 18.46 31.31
C VAL A 204 -3.58 16.98 31.31
N PHE A 205 -2.62 16.11 31.57
CA PHE A 205 -2.82 14.68 31.74
C PHE A 205 -3.48 14.40 33.10
N TYR A 206 -4.68 13.83 33.08
CA TYR A 206 -5.33 13.30 34.28
C TYR A 206 -5.32 11.77 34.30
N ARG A 207 -4.92 11.21 35.45
CA ARG A 207 -4.96 9.79 35.80
C ARG A 207 -6.41 9.35 35.97
N GLY A 208 -6.88 8.45 35.10
CA GLY A 208 -8.11 7.68 35.28
C GLY A 208 -7.77 6.24 35.64
N SER A 209 -8.04 5.89 36.91
CA SER A 209 -8.19 4.56 37.53
C SER A 209 -7.45 3.34 36.95
N ASP A 210 -6.41 2.91 37.66
CA ASP A 210 -5.92 1.52 37.65
C ASP A 210 -7.02 0.54 38.13
N GLU A 211 -7.34 -0.46 37.30
CA GLU A 211 -7.25 -1.90 37.63
C GLU A 211 -7.88 -2.76 36.50
N ALA A 212 -7.14 -2.92 35.41
CA ALA A 212 -7.10 -4.16 34.64
C ALA A 212 -5.74 -4.20 33.94
N THR A 213 -4.85 -5.09 34.37
CA THR A 213 -3.50 -5.25 33.80
C THR A 213 -3.56 -5.40 32.27
N PRO A 214 -2.98 -4.47 31.47
CA PRO A 214 -3.04 -4.53 30.00
C PRO A 214 -2.19 -5.66 29.38
N HIS A 215 -1.41 -6.37 30.19
CA HIS A 215 -0.30 -7.22 29.74
C HIS A 215 -0.63 -8.72 29.67
N SER A 216 -1.88 -9.15 29.93
CA SER A 216 -2.18 -10.59 30.08
C SER A 216 -2.33 -11.37 28.77
N ARG A 217 -2.37 -10.69 27.62
CA ARG A 217 -2.56 -11.32 26.28
C ARG A 217 -1.42 -11.09 25.30
N GLN A 218 -0.37 -10.34 25.68
CA GLN A 218 0.79 -10.14 24.80
C GLN A 218 1.35 -11.49 24.35
N ASN A 219 1.68 -11.60 23.06
CA ASN A 219 2.15 -12.83 22.39
C ASN A 219 1.13 -13.98 22.35
N GLN A 220 -0.16 -13.70 22.51
CA GLN A 220 -1.22 -14.64 22.17
C GLN A 220 -1.80 -14.30 20.79
N PRO A 221 -2.15 -15.30 19.96
CA PRO A 221 -2.76 -15.06 18.65
C PRO A 221 -4.07 -14.27 18.78
N ALA A 222 -4.09 -13.06 18.21
CA ALA A 222 -5.27 -12.23 18.10
C ALA A 222 -6.09 -12.61 16.87
N ILE A 223 -5.43 -12.78 15.73
CA ILE A 223 -6.02 -13.11 14.43
C ILE A 223 -5.23 -14.28 13.86
N VAL A 224 -5.93 -15.32 13.43
CA VAL A 224 -5.36 -16.47 12.73
C VAL A 224 -6.19 -16.76 11.49
N LEU A 225 -5.57 -16.65 10.33
CA LEU A 225 -6.06 -17.07 9.03
C LEU A 225 -5.41 -18.39 8.67
N LYS A 226 -6.22 -19.37 8.27
CA LYS A 226 -5.74 -20.66 7.78
C LYS A 226 -6.33 -20.94 6.41
N ASP A 227 -5.47 -21.04 5.42
CA ASP A 227 -5.82 -21.42 4.05
C ASP A 227 -7.03 -20.62 3.50
N VAL A 228 -7.06 -19.30 3.73
CA VAL A 228 -8.23 -18.47 3.40
C VAL A 228 -8.26 -18.12 1.93
N TYR A 229 -9.36 -18.47 1.26
CA TYR A 229 -9.64 -18.12 -0.14
C TYR A 229 -10.83 -17.19 -0.24
N LYS A 230 -10.79 -16.30 -1.23
CA LYS A 230 -11.95 -15.51 -1.65
C LYS A 230 -11.99 -15.40 -3.15
N THR A 231 -13.07 -15.93 -3.73
CA THR A 231 -13.37 -15.78 -5.16
C THR A 231 -14.67 -15.01 -5.31
N TYR A 232 -14.62 -13.90 -6.03
CA TYR A 232 -15.81 -13.18 -6.44
C TYR A 232 -16.33 -13.75 -7.74
N VAL A 233 -17.64 -14.02 -7.79
CA VAL A 233 -18.32 -14.48 -9.02
C VAL A 233 -19.06 -13.29 -9.60
N ASN A 234 -18.69 -12.89 -10.81
CA ASN A 234 -19.36 -11.82 -11.55
C ASN A 234 -19.71 -12.28 -12.97
N ALA A 235 -20.40 -11.44 -13.73
CA ALA A 235 -20.80 -11.77 -15.10
C ALA A 235 -19.63 -11.97 -16.08
N ALA A 236 -18.42 -11.49 -15.72
CA ALA A 236 -17.20 -11.66 -16.50
C ALA A 236 -16.40 -12.92 -16.14
N GLY A 237 -16.77 -13.61 -15.06
CA GLY A 237 -16.15 -14.86 -14.62
C GLY A 237 -15.87 -14.91 -13.11
N GLU A 238 -15.05 -15.87 -12.72
CA GLU A 238 -14.52 -16.00 -11.37
C GLU A 238 -13.25 -15.15 -11.23
N PHE A 239 -13.21 -14.32 -10.18
CA PHE A 239 -12.05 -13.50 -9.83
C PHE A 239 -11.52 -13.92 -8.46
N PRO A 240 -10.41 -14.70 -8.38
CA PRO A 240 -9.80 -15.09 -7.13
C PRO A 240 -9.03 -13.90 -6.53
N ALA A 241 -9.61 -13.27 -5.52
CA ALA A 241 -9.07 -12.11 -4.83
C ALA A 241 -8.09 -12.48 -3.70
N LEU A 242 -8.30 -13.62 -3.04
CA LEU A 242 -7.39 -14.19 -2.03
C LEU A 242 -7.16 -15.67 -2.35
N LYS A 243 -5.91 -16.12 -2.27
CA LYS A 243 -5.45 -17.43 -2.77
C LYS A 243 -4.68 -18.20 -1.69
N GLY A 244 -5.36 -18.64 -0.63
CA GLY A 244 -4.75 -19.46 0.41
C GLY A 244 -3.91 -18.62 1.35
N ILE A 245 -4.57 -17.69 2.05
CA ILE A 245 -3.90 -16.80 2.99
C ILE A 245 -3.72 -17.52 4.33
N ASP A 246 -2.45 -17.72 4.71
CA ASP A 246 -2.03 -18.09 6.06
C ASP A 246 -1.40 -16.89 6.74
N LEU A 247 -1.96 -16.47 7.88
CA LEU A 247 -1.49 -15.30 8.61
C LEU A 247 -1.81 -15.44 10.09
N GLN A 248 -0.83 -15.16 10.95
CA GLN A 248 -1.05 -15.01 12.38
C GLN A 248 -0.58 -13.62 12.83
N LEU A 249 -1.45 -12.93 13.56
CA LEU A 249 -1.16 -11.64 14.20
C LEU A 249 -1.47 -11.76 15.70
N ASP A 250 -0.60 -11.26 16.55
CA ASP A 250 -0.70 -11.40 17.99
C ASP A 250 -1.32 -10.15 18.67
N TYR A 251 -1.78 -10.33 19.91
CA TYR A 251 -2.33 -9.22 20.69
C TYR A 251 -1.24 -8.22 21.09
N GLY A 252 -1.58 -6.92 21.03
CA GLY A 252 -0.69 -5.82 21.41
C GLY A 252 0.35 -5.43 20.35
N GLN A 253 0.22 -5.94 19.12
CA GLN A 253 1.07 -5.55 17.99
C GLN A 253 0.46 -4.38 17.20
N PHE A 254 1.33 -3.54 16.65
CA PHE A 254 1.02 -2.55 15.63
C PHE A 254 1.48 -3.07 14.26
N ILE A 255 0.53 -3.44 13.39
CA ILE A 255 0.79 -4.14 12.14
C ILE A 255 0.38 -3.27 10.94
N SER A 256 1.21 -3.25 9.91
CA SER A 256 0.85 -2.71 8.59
C SER A 256 0.63 -3.82 7.57
N ILE A 257 -0.40 -3.69 6.73
CA ILE A 257 -0.56 -4.47 5.50
C ILE A 257 -0.33 -3.54 4.31
N VAL A 258 0.60 -3.92 3.45
CA VAL A 258 0.96 -3.16 2.24
C VAL A 258 0.86 -4.02 0.99
N GLY A 259 0.70 -3.38 -0.15
CA GLY A 259 0.54 -4.06 -1.43
C GLY A 259 0.01 -3.11 -2.50
N LYS A 260 0.24 -3.44 -3.78
CA LYS A 260 -0.25 -2.64 -4.91
C LYS A 260 -1.77 -2.56 -4.92
N SER A 261 -2.34 -1.62 -5.66
CA SER A 261 -3.80 -1.63 -5.86
C SER A 261 -4.24 -2.96 -6.50
N GLY A 262 -5.44 -3.43 -6.13
CA GLY A 262 -5.97 -4.70 -6.60
C GLY A 262 -5.31 -5.97 -6.02
N SER A 263 -4.29 -5.86 -5.17
CA SER A 263 -3.59 -7.01 -4.55
C SER A 263 -4.43 -7.82 -3.56
N GLY A 264 -5.60 -7.32 -3.14
CA GLY A 264 -6.50 -8.01 -2.20
C GLY A 264 -6.54 -7.43 -0.79
N LYS A 265 -5.89 -6.28 -0.51
CA LYS A 265 -5.86 -5.63 0.83
C LYS A 265 -7.24 -5.41 1.44
N SER A 266 -8.13 -4.70 0.74
CA SER A 266 -9.49 -4.43 1.23
C SER A 266 -10.33 -5.71 1.31
N THR A 267 -10.09 -6.68 0.43
CA THR A 267 -10.72 -8.01 0.52
C THR A 267 -10.30 -8.72 1.82
N LEU A 268 -9.00 -8.74 2.12
CA LEU A 268 -8.45 -9.32 3.34
C LEU A 268 -9.03 -8.64 4.60
N LEU A 269 -9.06 -7.30 4.62
CA LEU A 269 -9.72 -6.52 5.66
C LEU A 269 -11.19 -6.90 5.85
N ASN A 270 -11.95 -7.07 4.77
CA ASN A 270 -13.35 -7.45 4.85
C ASN A 270 -13.54 -8.87 5.43
N MET A 271 -12.61 -9.79 5.13
CA MET A 271 -12.59 -11.12 5.75
C MET A 271 -12.26 -11.03 7.25
N LEU A 272 -11.32 -10.18 7.64
CA LEU A 272 -10.93 -9.99 9.03
C LEU A 272 -12.03 -9.31 9.85
N THR A 273 -12.69 -8.32 9.27
CA THR A 273 -13.76 -7.58 9.95
C THR A 273 -15.09 -8.33 9.95
N GLY A 274 -15.24 -9.44 9.23
CA GLY A 274 -16.51 -10.16 9.18
C GLY A 274 -17.60 -9.47 8.35
N ILE A 275 -17.22 -8.57 7.44
CA ILE A 275 -18.13 -7.84 6.55
C ILE A 275 -18.52 -8.71 5.35
N ASP A 276 -17.58 -9.51 4.83
CA ASP A 276 -17.78 -10.42 3.71
C ASP A 276 -17.30 -11.82 4.10
N HIS A 277 -17.64 -12.86 3.34
CA HIS A 277 -17.38 -14.26 3.69
C HIS A 277 -16.23 -14.87 2.89
N PRO A 278 -15.36 -15.68 3.51
CA PRO A 278 -14.39 -16.48 2.78
C PRO A 278 -15.10 -17.55 1.93
N THR A 279 -14.53 -17.86 0.77
CA THR A 279 -14.97 -18.97 -0.07
C THR A 279 -14.51 -20.31 0.50
N ALA A 280 -13.32 -20.34 1.10
CA ALA A 280 -12.76 -21.47 1.82
C ALA A 280 -11.77 -20.99 2.90
N GLY A 281 -11.38 -21.88 3.81
CA GLY A 281 -10.47 -21.60 4.92
C GLY A 281 -11.17 -21.15 6.20
N GLU A 282 -10.37 -20.83 7.22
CA GLU A 282 -10.83 -20.45 8.56
C GLU A 282 -10.31 -19.07 8.96
N VAL A 283 -11.19 -18.26 9.57
CA VAL A 283 -10.84 -16.96 10.16
C VAL A 283 -11.16 -17.02 11.65
N ILE A 284 -10.11 -17.10 12.47
CA ILE A 284 -10.21 -17.24 13.92
C ILE A 284 -9.72 -15.93 14.55
N ILE A 285 -10.57 -15.28 15.33
CA ILE A 285 -10.22 -14.02 16.00
C ILE A 285 -10.57 -14.14 17.49
N GLY A 286 -9.60 -13.83 18.36
CA GLY A 286 -9.73 -14.01 19.80
C GLY A 286 -10.08 -15.45 20.20
N GLY A 287 -9.56 -16.43 19.44
CA GLY A 287 -9.83 -17.86 19.65
C GLY A 287 -11.19 -18.35 19.16
N GLN A 288 -11.99 -17.53 18.46
CA GLN A 288 -13.30 -17.93 17.93
C GLN A 288 -13.32 -17.87 16.41
N ASN A 289 -13.87 -18.90 15.76
CA ASN A 289 -14.15 -18.84 14.32
C ASN A 289 -15.39 -17.95 14.08
N ILE A 290 -15.17 -16.77 13.52
CA ILE A 290 -16.23 -15.76 13.36
C ILE A 290 -17.26 -16.11 12.26
N TYR A 291 -16.94 -17.07 11.39
CA TYR A 291 -17.83 -17.51 10.31
C TYR A 291 -18.69 -18.72 10.65
N GLU A 292 -18.41 -19.41 11.76
CA GLU A 292 -19.33 -20.38 12.36
C GLU A 292 -20.51 -19.71 13.08
N MET A 293 -20.39 -18.42 13.37
CA MET A 293 -21.46 -17.60 13.94
C MET A 293 -22.50 -17.23 12.87
N SER A 294 -23.77 -17.12 13.29
CA SER A 294 -24.78 -16.46 12.46
C SER A 294 -24.44 -14.98 12.25
N GLU A 295 -24.96 -14.35 11.20
CA GLU A 295 -24.71 -12.94 10.89
C GLU A 295 -25.05 -12.02 12.08
N SER A 296 -26.16 -12.26 12.77
CA SER A 296 -26.55 -11.47 13.95
C SER A 296 -25.59 -11.64 15.13
N GLN A 297 -25.03 -12.84 15.33
CA GLN A 297 -24.03 -13.09 16.37
C GLN A 297 -22.70 -12.44 15.99
N ARG A 298 -22.26 -12.60 14.74
CA ARG A 298 -21.04 -11.98 14.22
C ARG A 298 -21.09 -10.46 14.28
N ALA A 299 -22.21 -9.83 13.94
CA ALA A 299 -22.37 -8.38 14.04
C ALA A 299 -22.25 -7.87 15.49
N LYS A 300 -22.85 -8.57 16.46
CA LYS A 300 -22.72 -8.25 17.89
C LYS A 300 -21.30 -8.50 18.41
N TRP A 301 -20.68 -9.59 17.98
CA TRP A 301 -19.30 -9.90 18.32
C TRP A 301 -18.36 -8.83 17.78
N ARG A 302 -18.50 -8.45 16.50
CA ARG A 302 -17.73 -7.40 15.83
C ARG A 302 -17.84 -6.07 16.57
N GLY A 303 -19.06 -5.63 16.86
CA GLY A 303 -19.30 -4.36 17.57
C GLY A 303 -18.68 -4.29 18.98
N ARG A 304 -18.29 -5.42 19.57
CA ARG A 304 -17.63 -5.49 20.89
C ARG A 304 -16.13 -5.75 20.83
N ASN A 305 -15.66 -6.40 19.76
CA ASN A 305 -14.29 -6.89 19.69
C ASN A 305 -13.43 -6.15 18.65
N MET A 306 -14.04 -5.40 17.74
CA MET A 306 -13.33 -4.71 16.66
C MET A 306 -13.78 -3.27 16.49
N GLY A 307 -12.82 -2.36 16.52
CA GLY A 307 -12.98 -0.99 16.04
C GLY A 307 -12.60 -0.95 14.57
N ILE A 308 -13.47 -0.41 13.72
CA ILE A 308 -13.20 -0.30 12.28
C ILE A 308 -13.12 1.16 11.89
N VAL A 309 -12.04 1.53 11.23
CA VAL A 309 -11.79 2.83 10.62
C VAL A 309 -11.76 2.61 9.10
N PHE A 310 -12.69 3.23 8.39
CA PHE A 310 -12.83 3.08 6.94
C PHE A 310 -12.07 4.20 6.21
N GLN A 311 -11.67 3.93 4.95
CA GLN A 311 -11.00 4.90 4.08
C GLN A 311 -11.84 6.16 3.84
N PHE A 312 -13.14 5.98 3.58
CA PHE A 312 -14.13 7.05 3.62
C PHE A 312 -14.75 7.02 5.02
N PHE A 313 -14.61 8.09 5.81
CA PHE A 313 -14.93 8.22 7.25
C PHE A 313 -16.19 7.48 7.74
N GLN A 314 -17.16 7.29 6.84
CA GLN A 314 -18.42 6.55 7.04
C GLN A 314 -19.24 7.12 8.19
N LEU A 315 -19.07 8.40 8.49
CA LEU A 315 -19.89 9.14 9.45
C LEU A 315 -21.29 9.34 8.85
N LEU A 316 -22.33 9.19 9.67
CA LEU A 316 -23.69 9.49 9.26
C LEU A 316 -23.83 11.02 9.13
N PRO A 317 -24.14 11.56 7.94
CA PRO A 317 -24.08 12.99 7.66
C PRO A 317 -25.17 13.79 8.39
N THR A 318 -26.23 13.12 8.84
CA THR A 318 -27.35 13.73 9.57
C THR A 318 -27.13 13.79 11.08
N LEU A 319 -26.04 13.21 11.57
CA LEU A 319 -25.70 13.16 12.98
C LEU A 319 -24.45 14.01 13.23
N ASN A 320 -24.35 14.65 14.39
CA ASN A 320 -23.13 15.35 14.79
C ASN A 320 -22.02 14.35 15.19
N LEU A 321 -20.80 14.85 15.45
CA LEU A 321 -19.66 14.00 15.80
C LEU A 321 -19.87 13.21 17.10
N LEU A 322 -20.52 13.83 18.10
CA LEU A 322 -20.86 13.18 19.37
C LEU A 322 -21.81 12.00 19.15
N GLU A 323 -22.89 12.22 18.41
CA GLU A 323 -23.88 11.21 18.06
C GLU A 323 -23.26 10.07 17.25
N ASN A 324 -22.43 10.39 16.24
CA ASN A 324 -21.69 9.40 15.47
C ASN A 324 -20.81 8.51 16.36
N THR A 325 -20.13 9.11 17.34
CA THR A 325 -19.27 8.40 18.30
C THR A 325 -20.07 7.52 19.25
N MET A 326 -21.30 7.93 19.61
CA MET A 326 -22.19 7.14 20.48
C MET A 326 -22.81 5.91 19.79
N LEU A 327 -22.99 5.93 18.45
CA LEU A 327 -23.70 4.87 17.71
C LEU A 327 -23.27 3.44 18.08
N PRO A 328 -21.97 3.08 18.13
CA PRO A 328 -21.58 1.71 18.44
C PRO A 328 -22.01 1.28 19.85
N MET A 329 -22.04 2.22 20.81
CA MET A 329 -22.51 1.97 22.18
C MET A 329 -24.01 1.67 22.20
N ASP A 330 -24.79 2.37 21.36
CA ASP A 330 -26.23 2.18 21.21
C ASP A 330 -26.56 0.80 20.61
N TYR A 331 -25.89 0.44 19.51
CA TYR A 331 -26.10 -0.84 18.83
C TYR A 331 -25.55 -2.04 19.61
N GLY A 332 -24.39 -1.89 20.26
CA GLY A 332 -23.75 -2.95 21.04
C GLY A 332 -24.36 -3.17 22.43
N ASN A 333 -25.15 -2.19 22.89
CA ASN A 333 -25.72 -2.09 24.24
C ASN A 333 -24.67 -2.41 25.32
N VAL A 334 -23.49 -1.79 25.19
CA VAL A 334 -22.31 -2.06 26.04
C VAL A 334 -22.39 -1.29 27.35
N TYR A 335 -22.89 -0.05 27.29
CA TYR A 335 -22.97 0.87 28.43
C TYR A 335 -24.42 1.30 28.71
N PRO A 336 -24.75 1.67 29.97
CA PRO A 336 -26.00 2.33 30.30
C PRO A 336 -26.21 3.60 29.46
N VAL A 337 -27.45 3.87 29.04
CA VAL A 337 -27.80 4.97 28.12
C VAL A 337 -27.29 6.33 28.62
N ASN A 338 -27.31 6.56 29.93
CA ASN A 338 -26.89 7.79 30.58
C ASN A 338 -25.37 8.00 30.61
N GLU A 339 -24.56 6.95 30.46
CA GLU A 339 -23.08 7.05 30.46
C GLU A 339 -22.50 7.29 29.06
N ARG A 340 -23.27 6.99 28.01
CA ARG A 340 -22.79 7.03 26.61
C ARG A 340 -22.36 8.44 26.17
N PRO A 341 -23.10 9.53 26.46
CA PRO A 341 -22.67 10.86 26.07
C PRO A 341 -21.34 11.26 26.68
N GLU A 342 -21.14 11.03 27.98
CA GLU A 342 -19.90 11.38 28.69
C GLU A 342 -18.70 10.63 28.10
N ARG A 343 -18.84 9.31 27.88
CA ARG A 343 -17.79 8.50 27.22
C ARG A 343 -17.47 8.98 25.80
N ALA A 344 -18.50 9.33 25.01
CA ALA A 344 -18.29 9.83 23.66
C ALA A 344 -17.59 11.20 23.65
N MET A 345 -17.91 12.08 24.61
CA MET A 345 -17.20 13.34 24.81
C MET A 345 -15.73 13.11 25.15
N GLU A 346 -15.42 12.16 26.03
CA GLU A 346 -14.04 11.79 26.39
C GLU A 346 -13.25 11.27 25.18
N LEU A 347 -13.86 10.45 24.33
CA LEU A 347 -13.23 9.93 23.12
C LEU A 347 -12.98 11.04 22.08
N LEU A 348 -13.94 11.95 21.89
CA LEU A 348 -13.74 13.10 21.00
C LEU A 348 -12.67 14.05 21.53
N LYS A 349 -12.59 14.23 22.86
CA LYS A 349 -11.51 14.99 23.49
C LYS A 349 -10.15 14.32 23.29
N MET A 350 -10.06 13.00 23.38
CA MET A 350 -8.82 12.24 23.15
C MET A 350 -8.23 12.52 21.75
N VAL A 351 -9.09 12.69 20.75
CA VAL A 351 -8.69 12.95 19.36
C VAL A 351 -8.69 14.45 19.01
N GLY A 352 -8.77 15.34 20.00
CA GLY A 352 -8.67 16.80 19.80
C GLY A 352 -9.92 17.48 19.21
N LEU A 353 -11.10 16.87 19.35
CA LEU A 353 -12.37 17.38 18.81
C LEU A 353 -13.32 17.92 19.88
N GLU A 354 -12.79 18.42 21.00
CA GLU A 354 -13.61 18.93 22.11
C GLU A 354 -14.52 20.09 21.70
N ASP A 355 -14.02 20.98 20.84
CA ASP A 355 -14.78 22.15 20.37
C ASP A 355 -15.73 21.84 19.20
N HIS A 356 -15.60 20.65 18.58
CA HIS A 356 -16.33 20.25 17.37
C HIS A 356 -17.39 19.17 17.60
N MET A 357 -17.64 18.78 18.86
CA MET A 357 -18.52 17.65 19.19
C MET A 357 -19.92 17.75 18.59
N TYR A 358 -20.46 18.97 18.48
CA TYR A 358 -21.81 19.24 18.01
C TYR A 358 -21.88 19.63 16.53
N ASP A 359 -20.73 19.69 15.85
CA ASP A 359 -20.67 19.97 14.43
C ASP A 359 -21.11 18.75 13.60
N LEU A 360 -21.70 19.00 12.44
CA LEU A 360 -21.99 17.97 11.45
C LEU A 360 -20.71 17.60 10.69
N PRO A 361 -20.58 16.38 10.15
CA PRO A 361 -19.40 15.96 9.39
C PRO A 361 -19.02 16.94 8.27
N ALA A 362 -20.01 17.50 7.56
CA ALA A 362 -19.78 18.46 6.47
C ALA A 362 -19.22 19.82 6.93
N ALA A 363 -19.20 20.11 8.24
CA ALA A 363 -18.72 21.37 8.80
C ALA A 363 -17.27 21.31 9.32
N VAL A 364 -16.64 20.14 9.29
CA VAL A 364 -15.28 19.92 9.81
C VAL A 364 -14.34 19.40 8.72
N SER A 365 -13.03 19.58 8.90
CA SER A 365 -12.02 19.14 7.92
C SER A 365 -11.96 17.63 7.77
N ASN A 366 -11.40 17.12 6.67
CA ASN A 366 -11.21 15.69 6.46
C ASN A 366 -10.40 15.03 7.59
N GLY A 367 -9.35 15.68 8.09
CA GLY A 367 -8.56 15.20 9.24
C GLY A 367 -9.38 15.13 10.53
N GLN A 368 -10.28 16.09 10.73
CA GLN A 368 -11.22 16.07 11.86
C GLN A 368 -12.29 14.98 11.70
N GLN A 369 -12.80 14.74 10.49
CA GLN A 369 -13.72 13.62 10.22
C GLN A 369 -13.04 12.27 10.48
N GLN A 370 -11.78 12.11 10.09
CA GLN A 370 -11.00 10.90 10.37
C GLN A 370 -10.80 10.70 11.88
N SER A 371 -10.43 11.78 12.58
CA SER A 371 -10.28 11.78 14.04
C SER A 371 -11.59 11.35 14.73
N ALA A 372 -12.74 11.86 14.26
CA ALA A 372 -14.05 11.45 14.76
C ALA A 372 -14.36 9.97 14.43
N ALA A 373 -13.96 9.47 13.25
CA ALA A 373 -14.12 8.08 12.88
C ALA A 373 -13.28 7.14 13.78
N ILE A 374 -12.09 7.57 14.22
CA ILE A 374 -11.25 6.87 15.20
C ILE A 374 -11.90 6.91 16.58
N ALA A 375 -12.37 8.06 17.05
CA ALA A 375 -13.12 8.14 18.32
C ALA A 375 -14.32 7.19 18.33
N ARG A 376 -15.09 7.14 17.23
CA ARG A 376 -16.19 6.18 17.05
C ARG A 376 -15.71 4.73 17.09
N SER A 377 -14.60 4.39 16.45
CA SER A 377 -14.10 3.00 16.44
C SER A 377 -13.72 2.52 17.85
N LEU A 378 -13.33 3.44 18.73
CA LEU A 378 -13.00 3.19 20.14
C LEU A 378 -14.21 3.15 21.08
N ALA A 379 -15.42 3.46 20.59
CA ALA A 379 -16.60 3.66 21.42
C ALA A 379 -16.96 2.48 22.31
N THR A 380 -16.66 1.24 21.90
CA THR A 380 -16.94 0.02 22.69
C THR A 380 -15.70 -0.56 23.36
N ASP A 381 -14.61 0.22 23.43
CA ASP A 381 -13.29 -0.19 23.93
C ASP A 381 -12.76 -1.52 23.33
N PRO A 382 -12.79 -1.69 21.99
CA PRO A 382 -12.39 -2.95 21.38
C PRO A 382 -10.91 -3.26 21.60
N PRO A 383 -10.50 -4.53 21.73
CA PRO A 383 -9.10 -4.92 21.83
C PRO A 383 -8.34 -4.80 20.49
N ILE A 384 -9.04 -4.87 19.35
CA ILE A 384 -8.46 -4.83 18.01
C ILE A 384 -9.05 -3.63 17.25
N ILE A 385 -8.17 -2.83 16.65
CA ILE A 385 -8.54 -1.74 15.74
C ILE A 385 -8.03 -2.09 14.35
N VAL A 386 -8.89 -1.97 13.36
CA VAL A 386 -8.59 -2.23 11.97
C VAL A 386 -8.87 -0.96 11.17
N ALA A 387 -7.88 -0.46 10.45
CA ALA A 387 -7.99 0.75 9.66
C ALA A 387 -7.64 0.51 8.19
N ASP A 388 -8.55 0.87 7.29
CA ASP A 388 -8.33 0.83 5.84
C ASP A 388 -7.91 2.22 5.35
N GLU A 389 -6.66 2.37 4.93
CA GLU A 389 -6.05 3.61 4.42
C GLU A 389 -6.44 4.88 5.22
N PRO A 390 -6.20 4.91 6.54
CA PRO A 390 -6.71 5.96 7.41
C PRO A 390 -6.12 7.35 7.12
N THR A 391 -5.06 7.44 6.34
CA THR A 391 -4.37 8.68 5.98
C THR A 391 -4.57 9.08 4.51
N GLY A 392 -5.21 8.25 3.68
CA GLY A 392 -5.22 8.42 2.22
C GLY A 392 -5.90 9.70 1.72
N ASN A 393 -6.76 10.33 2.54
CA ASN A 393 -7.49 11.55 2.20
C ASN A 393 -7.00 12.80 2.98
N LEU A 394 -5.81 12.72 3.61
CA LEU A 394 -5.29 13.72 4.55
C LEU A 394 -4.00 14.38 4.05
N ASP A 395 -3.76 15.63 4.46
CA ASP A 395 -2.45 16.28 4.33
C ASP A 395 -1.42 15.64 5.28
N SER A 396 -0.13 15.86 5.05
CA SER A 396 0.95 15.19 5.79
C SER A 396 0.91 15.45 7.29
N ARG A 397 0.55 16.66 7.72
CA ARG A 397 0.46 17.03 9.14
C ARG A 397 -0.72 16.36 9.81
N SER A 398 -1.89 16.37 9.15
CA SER A 398 -3.06 15.64 9.62
C SER A 398 -2.79 14.13 9.68
N ALA A 399 -2.11 13.57 8.68
CA ALA A 399 -1.73 12.17 8.65
C ALA A 399 -0.81 11.82 9.83
N ASP A 400 0.26 12.57 10.09
CA ASP A 400 1.15 12.29 11.23
C ASP A 400 0.42 12.35 12.58
N ASN A 401 -0.49 13.31 12.77
CA ASN A 401 -1.33 13.37 13.98
C ASN A 401 -2.19 12.09 14.15
N ILE A 402 -2.81 11.60 13.08
CA ILE A 402 -3.58 10.35 13.10
C ILE A 402 -2.69 9.16 13.45
N ILE A 403 -1.49 9.10 12.89
CA ILE A 403 -0.52 8.03 13.14
C ILE A 403 -0.09 8.02 14.61
N GLN A 404 0.19 9.19 15.19
CA GLN A 404 0.53 9.33 16.60
C GLN A 404 -0.61 8.84 17.52
N VAL A 405 -1.88 9.06 17.15
CA VAL A 405 -3.03 8.51 17.88
C VAL A 405 -3.01 6.98 17.87
N PHE A 406 -2.76 6.36 16.71
CA PHE A 406 -2.64 4.89 16.64
C PHE A 406 -1.45 4.38 17.45
N GLN A 407 -0.27 4.99 17.35
CA GLN A 407 0.90 4.59 18.15
C GLN A 407 0.60 4.62 19.66
N HIS A 408 -0.01 5.70 20.15
CA HIS A 408 -0.39 5.81 21.56
C HIS A 408 -1.42 4.77 22.00
N LEU A 409 -2.33 4.35 21.10
CA LEU A 409 -3.27 3.26 21.38
C LEU A 409 -2.55 1.90 21.42
N ALA A 410 -1.58 1.68 20.54
CA ALA A 410 -0.75 0.47 20.53
C ALA A 410 0.10 0.36 21.81
N ASP A 411 0.72 1.46 22.24
CA ASP A 411 1.50 1.56 23.49
C ASP A 411 0.66 1.22 24.74
N ARG A 412 -0.66 1.43 24.67
CA ARG A 412 -1.62 1.05 25.72
C ARG A 412 -2.09 -0.41 25.63
N GLY A 413 -1.52 -1.20 24.73
CA GLY A 413 -1.79 -2.63 24.56
C GLY A 413 -2.94 -2.97 23.62
N LYS A 414 -3.43 -2.02 22.81
CA LYS A 414 -4.38 -2.33 21.73
C LYS A 414 -3.65 -2.98 20.56
N THR A 415 -4.29 -3.96 19.90
CA THR A 415 -3.80 -4.44 18.61
C THR A 415 -4.30 -3.52 17.52
N ILE A 416 -3.41 -3.06 16.64
CA ILE A 416 -3.77 -2.14 15.56
C ILE A 416 -3.29 -2.73 14.25
N LEU A 417 -4.21 -2.87 13.30
CA LEU A 417 -3.95 -3.30 11.94
C LEU A 417 -4.26 -2.15 10.99
N ILE A 418 -3.27 -1.66 10.25
CA ILE A 418 -3.44 -0.58 9.28
C ILE A 418 -3.12 -1.09 7.87
N VAL A 419 -4.04 -0.87 6.94
CA VAL A 419 -3.73 -0.96 5.52
C VAL A 419 -3.23 0.39 5.05
N THR A 420 -2.06 0.41 4.41
CA THR A 420 -1.46 1.65 3.92
C THR A 420 -0.55 1.38 2.72
N HIS A 421 -0.28 2.42 1.95
CA HIS A 421 0.78 2.44 0.94
C HIS A 421 1.92 3.40 1.33
N ASP A 422 1.81 4.06 2.49
CA ASP A 422 2.76 5.06 2.97
C ASP A 422 3.99 4.38 3.65
N PRO A 423 5.20 4.53 3.10
CA PRO A 423 6.42 3.96 3.69
C PRO A 423 6.78 4.55 5.06
N SER A 424 6.36 5.79 5.34
CA SER A 424 6.61 6.41 6.65
C SER A 424 5.87 5.67 7.77
N LEU A 425 4.70 5.11 7.45
CA LEU A 425 3.88 4.31 8.34
C LEU A 425 4.47 2.92 8.59
N THR A 426 4.94 2.23 7.55
CA THR A 426 5.48 0.86 7.68
C THR A 426 6.76 0.83 8.52
N SER A 427 7.54 1.90 8.52
CA SER A 427 8.74 2.00 9.38
C SER A 427 8.42 2.08 10.88
N ARG A 428 7.17 2.38 11.23
CA ARG A 428 6.69 2.61 12.60
C ARG A 428 5.88 1.43 13.16
N THR A 429 5.70 0.35 12.40
CA THR A 429 4.96 -0.84 12.81
C THR A 429 5.90 -1.93 13.32
N ASP A 430 5.40 -2.78 14.21
CA ASP A 430 6.11 -3.95 14.72
C ASP A 430 6.29 -5.02 13.64
N GLN A 431 5.34 -5.08 12.69
CA GLN A 431 5.33 -6.06 11.61
C GLN A 431 4.69 -5.46 10.34
N THR A 432 5.30 -5.74 9.19
CA THR A 432 4.74 -5.42 7.87
C THR A 432 4.39 -6.69 7.11
N VAL A 433 3.11 -6.85 6.79
CA VAL A 433 2.58 -7.91 5.93
C VAL A 433 2.46 -7.37 4.51
N ILE A 434 3.13 -8.01 3.56
CA ILE A 434 3.05 -7.60 2.16
C ILE A 434 2.13 -8.56 1.41
N ILE A 435 1.11 -8.03 0.74
CA ILE A 435 0.20 -8.80 -0.13
C ILE A 435 0.43 -8.45 -1.60
N SER A 436 0.50 -9.48 -2.44
CA SER A 436 0.66 -9.38 -3.89
C SER A 436 -0.18 -10.45 -4.58
N ASP A 437 -0.95 -10.07 -5.59
CA ASP A 437 -1.84 -10.96 -6.36
C ASP A 437 -2.72 -11.90 -5.52
N GLY A 438 -3.18 -11.44 -4.36
CA GLY A 438 -4.03 -12.23 -3.46
C GLY A 438 -3.28 -13.24 -2.59
N GLU A 439 -1.96 -13.14 -2.48
CA GLU A 439 -1.08 -13.99 -1.67
C GLU A 439 -0.17 -13.13 -0.78
N ILE A 440 0.23 -13.67 0.37
CA ILE A 440 1.19 -12.99 1.27
C ILE A 440 2.62 -13.33 0.82
N ILE A 441 3.46 -12.30 0.71
CA ILE A 441 4.90 -12.47 0.48
C ILE A 441 5.55 -12.88 1.80
N ASP A 442 6.46 -13.86 1.74
CA ASP A 442 7.20 -14.31 2.91
C ASP A 442 8.09 -13.20 3.46
N GLU A 443 7.92 -12.90 4.75
CA GLU A 443 8.64 -11.84 5.45
C GLU A 443 10.16 -12.02 5.40
N THR A 444 10.65 -13.26 5.43
CA THR A 444 12.09 -13.56 5.32
C THR A 444 12.65 -13.10 3.99
N ILE A 445 11.87 -13.28 2.91
CA ILE A 445 12.26 -12.90 1.55
C ILE A 445 12.21 -11.38 1.41
N ALA A 446 11.13 -10.76 1.90
CA ALA A 446 10.99 -9.30 1.87
C ALA A 446 12.15 -8.60 2.61
N ASN A 447 12.55 -9.13 3.76
CA ASN A 447 13.65 -8.59 4.55
C ASN A 447 15.03 -8.88 3.94
N ALA A 448 15.25 -10.09 3.40
CA ALA A 448 16.54 -10.48 2.84
C ALA A 448 16.79 -9.86 1.46
N LEU A 449 15.75 -9.65 0.66
CA LEU A 449 15.82 -9.21 -0.74
C LEU A 449 14.91 -7.99 -1.00
N PRO A 450 15.08 -6.87 -0.29
CA PRO A 450 14.16 -5.72 -0.34
C PRO A 450 14.15 -4.97 -1.68
N LEU A 451 15.13 -5.23 -2.56
CA LEU A 451 15.24 -4.65 -3.90
C LEU A 451 14.48 -5.44 -4.98
N LEU A 452 13.86 -6.56 -4.63
CA LEU A 452 12.91 -7.24 -5.53
C LEU A 452 11.60 -6.46 -5.57
N ASP A 453 10.97 -6.41 -6.72
CA ASP A 453 9.59 -5.96 -6.81
C ASP A 453 8.65 -7.03 -6.21
N HIS A 454 7.40 -6.64 -5.91
CA HIS A 454 6.45 -7.56 -5.29
C HIS A 454 6.18 -8.83 -6.14
N PRO A 455 6.03 -8.76 -7.48
CA PRO A 455 5.87 -9.96 -8.31
C PRO A 455 7.03 -10.97 -8.18
N LEU A 456 8.28 -10.50 -8.20
CA LEU A 456 9.45 -11.36 -8.05
C LEU A 456 9.59 -11.90 -6.63
N MET A 457 9.30 -11.08 -5.61
CA MET A 457 9.22 -11.56 -4.22
C MET A 457 8.18 -12.66 -4.05
N LEU A 458 7.02 -12.53 -4.71
CA LEU A 458 5.98 -13.55 -4.67
C LEU A 458 6.41 -14.83 -5.40
N GLN A 459 7.08 -14.71 -6.54
CA GLN A 459 7.68 -15.86 -7.24
C GLN A 459 8.67 -16.60 -6.34
N ALA A 460 9.54 -15.88 -5.63
CA ALA A 460 10.47 -16.44 -4.66
C ALA A 460 9.72 -17.13 -3.51
N THR A 461 8.68 -16.49 -2.97
CA THR A 461 7.83 -17.01 -1.88
C THR A 461 7.24 -18.37 -2.22
N ARG A 462 6.68 -18.52 -3.43
CA ARG A 462 6.05 -19.78 -3.87
C ARG A 462 7.01 -20.98 -3.98
N HIS A 463 8.30 -20.72 -4.15
CA HIS A 463 9.31 -21.77 -4.41
C HIS A 463 10.32 -21.93 -3.29
N ALA A 464 10.31 -21.04 -2.28
CA ALA A 464 11.20 -21.16 -1.15
C ALA A 464 10.73 -22.26 -0.19
N GLU A 465 11.65 -23.08 0.28
CA GLU A 465 11.37 -24.12 1.27
C GLU A 465 11.84 -23.67 2.67
N LYS A 466 10.96 -23.74 3.67
CA LYS A 466 11.37 -23.55 5.07
C LYS A 466 12.00 -24.82 5.64
N LYS A 467 13.21 -24.71 6.17
CA LYS A 467 13.95 -25.80 6.83
C LYS A 467 14.42 -25.38 8.21
N THR A 468 14.23 -26.25 9.19
CA THR A 468 14.67 -26.04 10.57
C THR A 468 15.83 -26.98 10.87
N TYR A 469 16.90 -26.43 11.41
CA TYR A 469 18.12 -27.14 11.79
C TYR A 469 18.28 -27.12 13.31
N ALA A 470 18.71 -28.24 13.88
CA ALA A 470 18.98 -28.35 15.31
C ALA A 470 20.21 -27.51 15.71
N PRO A 471 20.34 -27.10 17.00
CA PRO A 471 21.52 -26.37 17.46
C PRO A 471 22.83 -27.09 17.09
N GLY A 472 23.80 -26.33 16.56
CA GLY A 472 25.09 -26.85 16.10
C GLY A 472 25.08 -27.65 14.78
N GLU A 473 23.91 -27.90 14.18
CA GLU A 473 23.79 -28.66 12.94
C GLU A 473 24.41 -27.91 11.74
N ILE A 474 25.21 -28.61 10.95
CA ILE A 474 25.90 -28.02 9.78
C ILE A 474 24.91 -27.88 8.62
N ILE A 475 24.74 -26.65 8.13
CA ILE A 475 23.88 -26.30 7.00
C ILE A 475 24.70 -26.29 5.71
N VAL A 476 25.88 -25.67 5.75
CA VAL A 476 26.82 -25.58 4.62
C VAL A 476 28.19 -26.01 5.10
N GLN A 477 28.87 -26.86 4.34
CA GLN A 477 30.20 -27.34 4.69
C GLN A 477 31.27 -26.72 3.79
N GLN A 478 32.33 -26.19 4.41
CA GLN A 478 33.48 -25.65 3.70
C GLN A 478 34.03 -26.62 2.64
N GLY A 479 34.37 -26.09 1.47
CA GLY A 479 34.94 -26.83 0.35
C GLY A 479 33.92 -27.59 -0.52
N LYS A 480 32.64 -27.66 -0.13
CA LYS A 480 31.59 -28.28 -0.95
C LYS A 480 30.93 -27.25 -1.89
N PRO A 481 30.43 -27.69 -3.07
CA PRO A 481 29.64 -26.82 -3.93
C PRO A 481 28.30 -26.49 -3.28
N LEU A 482 27.88 -25.23 -3.42
CA LEU A 482 26.59 -24.75 -2.93
C LEU A 482 25.57 -24.70 -4.08
N VAL A 483 24.36 -25.20 -3.82
CA VAL A 483 23.27 -25.24 -4.83
C VAL A 483 22.04 -24.46 -4.40
N ASN A 484 22.03 -23.89 -3.19
CA ASN A 484 20.90 -23.12 -2.66
C ASN A 484 21.40 -21.83 -2.02
N PHE A 485 20.56 -20.81 -2.09
CA PHE A 485 20.65 -19.57 -1.34
C PHE A 485 19.81 -19.70 -0.07
N TYR A 486 20.31 -19.18 1.06
CA TYR A 486 19.67 -19.35 2.36
C TYR A 486 19.42 -17.99 3.02
N MET A 487 18.22 -17.81 3.54
CA MET A 487 17.81 -16.62 4.28
C MET A 487 17.33 -17.04 5.67
N VAL A 488 17.83 -16.40 6.72
CA VAL A 488 17.50 -16.76 8.11
C VAL A 488 16.14 -16.17 8.46
N ALA A 489 15.16 -17.04 8.74
CA ALA A 489 13.81 -16.65 9.13
C ALA A 489 13.69 -16.43 10.64
N ASP A 490 14.24 -17.36 11.44
CA ASP A 490 14.29 -17.28 12.89
C ASP A 490 15.54 -17.99 13.41
N GLY A 491 16.07 -17.55 14.56
CA GLY A 491 17.30 -18.07 15.14
C GLY A 491 18.56 -17.36 14.65
N ALA A 492 19.69 -18.06 14.69
CA ALA A 492 20.97 -17.55 14.21
C ALA A 492 21.84 -18.68 13.64
N VAL A 493 22.75 -18.34 12.73
CA VAL A 493 23.78 -19.23 12.22
C VAL A 493 25.17 -18.68 12.50
N ASP A 494 26.11 -19.57 12.79
CA ASP A 494 27.53 -19.24 12.94
C ASP A 494 28.28 -19.60 11.66
N ILE A 495 29.10 -18.66 11.19
CA ILE A 495 30.04 -18.86 10.09
C ILE A 495 31.39 -19.23 10.71
N VAL A 496 31.83 -20.46 10.47
CA VAL A 496 33.03 -21.06 11.06
C VAL A 496 34.01 -21.44 9.97
N ILE A 497 35.29 -21.13 10.15
CA ILE A 497 36.36 -21.67 9.32
C ILE A 497 37.11 -22.74 10.09
N ASP A 498 37.41 -23.84 9.41
CA ASP A 498 38.31 -24.87 9.91
C ASP A 498 39.70 -24.66 9.30
N SER A 499 40.70 -24.37 10.14
CA SER A 499 42.11 -24.20 9.76
C SER A 499 43.01 -25.11 10.59
N PRO A 500 44.09 -25.67 10.02
CA PRO A 500 45.06 -26.50 10.74
C PRO A 500 45.66 -25.83 12.00
N GLN A 501 45.67 -24.50 12.08
CA GLN A 501 46.21 -23.75 13.23
C GLN A 501 45.15 -23.36 14.26
N TYR A 502 43.88 -23.20 13.87
CA TYR A 502 42.77 -22.84 14.76
C TYR A 502 41.50 -23.60 14.35
N PRO A 503 41.25 -24.78 14.94
CA PRO A 503 40.02 -25.52 14.66
C PRO A 503 38.80 -24.75 15.18
N GLU A 504 37.74 -24.71 14.37
CA GLU A 504 36.44 -24.12 14.70
C GLU A 504 36.46 -22.64 15.13
N THR A 505 37.06 -21.76 14.32
CA THR A 505 37.01 -20.31 14.60
C THR A 505 35.74 -19.67 14.01
N THR A 506 34.87 -19.11 14.86
CA THR A 506 33.71 -18.32 14.43
C THR A 506 34.14 -16.96 13.88
N LEU A 507 33.78 -16.67 12.63
CA LEU A 507 34.10 -15.42 11.94
C LEU A 507 33.02 -14.35 12.07
N ALA A 508 31.77 -14.79 12.11
CA ALA A 508 30.57 -13.97 12.16
C ALA A 508 29.37 -14.84 12.57
N ALA A 509 28.34 -14.19 13.09
CA ALA A 509 27.03 -14.79 13.31
C ALA A 509 26.00 -14.02 12.47
N LEU A 510 25.06 -14.73 11.84
CA LEU A 510 23.96 -14.13 11.09
C LEU A 510 22.63 -14.41 11.80
N GLY A 511 21.82 -13.37 11.97
CA GLY A 511 20.49 -13.44 12.59
C GLY A 511 19.35 -13.38 11.57
N ALA A 512 18.11 -13.35 12.08
CA ALA A 512 16.91 -13.21 11.27
C ALA A 512 16.97 -12.01 10.31
N GLY A 513 16.46 -12.19 9.09
CA GLY A 513 16.52 -11.21 8.00
C GLY A 513 17.84 -11.17 7.23
N GLN A 514 18.90 -11.83 7.73
CA GLN A 514 20.18 -11.94 7.01
C GLN A 514 20.25 -13.21 6.16
N PHE A 515 21.14 -13.22 5.18
CA PHE A 515 21.29 -14.32 4.21
C PHE A 515 22.74 -14.75 4.04
N PHE A 516 22.93 -15.95 3.49
CA PHE A 516 24.22 -16.52 3.12
C PHE A 516 24.14 -17.40 1.85
N GLY A 517 25.30 -17.61 1.23
CA GLY A 517 25.46 -18.38 -0.01
C GLY A 517 25.62 -17.52 -1.26
N GLU A 518 25.48 -16.20 -1.14
CA GLU A 518 25.65 -15.24 -2.24
C GLU A 518 27.06 -15.31 -2.85
N VAL A 519 28.10 -15.50 -2.03
CA VAL A 519 29.50 -15.52 -2.46
C VAL A 519 29.76 -16.69 -3.41
N GLU A 520 29.26 -17.86 -3.05
CA GLU A 520 29.41 -19.10 -3.81
C GLU A 520 28.57 -19.07 -5.09
N LEU A 521 27.32 -18.61 -5.00
CA LEU A 521 26.36 -18.66 -6.10
C LEU A 521 26.63 -17.61 -7.18
N VAL A 522 27.02 -16.39 -6.80
CA VAL A 522 27.35 -15.31 -7.75
C VAL A 522 28.72 -15.53 -8.39
N GLY A 523 29.68 -16.13 -7.66
CA GLY A 523 31.05 -16.37 -8.12
C GLY A 523 31.33 -17.73 -8.76
N ASP A 524 30.36 -18.67 -8.72
CA ASP A 524 30.51 -20.09 -9.07
C ASP A 524 31.69 -20.78 -8.34
N LYS A 525 31.78 -20.51 -7.03
CA LYS A 525 32.87 -20.97 -6.13
C LYS A 525 32.37 -22.02 -5.15
N THR A 526 33.28 -22.81 -4.58
CA THR A 526 32.97 -23.70 -3.44
C THR A 526 32.86 -22.90 -2.14
N ALA A 527 32.12 -23.45 -1.17
CA ALA A 527 31.91 -22.81 0.13
C ALA A 527 33.25 -22.46 0.81
N ILE A 528 33.44 -21.19 1.11
CA ILE A 528 34.69 -20.70 1.72
C ILE A 528 34.74 -20.92 3.25
N ALA A 529 33.58 -21.11 3.87
CA ALA A 529 33.41 -21.37 5.28
C ALA A 529 32.28 -22.39 5.51
N THR A 530 32.28 -22.99 6.70
CA THR A 530 31.18 -23.82 7.19
C THR A 530 30.13 -22.91 7.83
N VAL A 531 28.86 -23.11 7.52
CA VAL A 531 27.74 -22.43 8.18
C VAL A 531 26.98 -23.47 8.98
N ARG A 532 26.82 -23.25 10.28
CA ARG A 532 26.06 -24.13 11.19
C ARG A 532 25.04 -23.34 11.98
N ALA A 533 23.98 -24.00 12.44
CA ALA A 533 23.07 -23.42 13.42
C ALA A 533 23.85 -23.04 14.70
N ALA A 534 23.47 -21.92 15.32
CA ALA A 534 24.06 -21.53 16.60
C ALA A 534 23.87 -22.63 17.67
N GLU A 535 24.79 -22.71 18.63
CA GLU A 535 24.81 -23.76 19.67
C GLU A 535 23.66 -23.63 20.68
N ASP A 536 23.06 -22.45 20.81
CA ASP A 536 22.10 -22.10 21.86
C ASP A 536 20.64 -22.38 21.49
N LYS A 537 20.27 -22.25 20.20
CA LYS A 537 18.89 -22.40 19.73
C LYS A 537 18.80 -22.95 18.30
N PRO A 538 17.70 -23.64 17.95
CA PRO A 538 17.48 -24.05 16.56
C PRO A 538 17.35 -22.83 15.65
N VAL A 539 17.59 -23.04 14.36
CA VAL A 539 17.47 -22.00 13.34
C VAL A 539 16.53 -22.46 12.24
N THR A 540 15.65 -21.57 11.79
CA THR A 540 14.79 -21.78 10.63
C THR A 540 15.28 -20.90 9.50
N VAL A 541 15.48 -21.48 8.32
CA VAL A 541 15.93 -20.79 7.12
C VAL A 541 14.95 -21.01 5.97
N SER A 542 14.79 -20.00 5.14
CA SER A 542 14.10 -20.06 3.86
C SER A 542 15.12 -20.33 2.75
N VAL A 543 14.92 -21.41 2.00
CA VAL A 543 15.89 -21.95 1.03
C VAL A 543 15.41 -21.74 -0.39
N LEU A 544 16.19 -21.02 -1.19
CA LEU A 544 15.96 -20.77 -2.61
C LEU A 544 16.93 -21.59 -3.48
N PRO A 545 16.46 -22.37 -4.46
CA PRO A 545 17.34 -23.07 -5.41
C PRO A 545 18.19 -22.09 -6.24
N LYS A 546 19.43 -22.48 -6.57
CA LYS A 546 20.37 -21.66 -7.38
C LYS A 546 19.75 -21.18 -8.69
N GLU A 547 19.06 -22.05 -9.40
CA GLU A 547 18.46 -21.75 -10.71
C GLU A 547 17.47 -20.58 -10.61
N LEU A 548 16.58 -20.64 -9.63
CA LEU A 548 15.61 -19.58 -9.38
C LEU A 548 16.29 -18.30 -8.87
N PHE A 549 17.26 -18.43 -7.96
CA PHE A 549 18.04 -17.27 -7.48
C PHE A 549 18.72 -16.53 -8.65
N CYS A 550 19.35 -17.25 -9.57
CA CYS A 550 19.96 -16.66 -10.76
C CYS A 550 18.94 -16.03 -11.71
N ASP A 551 17.75 -16.63 -11.87
CA ASP A 551 16.65 -16.07 -12.66
C ASP A 551 16.15 -14.74 -12.06
N LEU A 552 15.93 -14.70 -10.74
CA LEU A 552 15.54 -13.48 -10.02
C LEU A 552 16.57 -12.35 -10.18
N LEU A 553 17.87 -12.67 -10.12
CA LEU A 553 18.93 -11.69 -10.39
C LEU A 553 18.96 -11.21 -11.83
N GLY A 554 18.63 -12.07 -12.79
CA GLY A 554 18.52 -11.69 -14.20
C GLY A 554 17.39 -10.71 -14.46
N GLN A 555 16.31 -10.80 -13.68
CA GLN A 555 15.12 -9.95 -13.78
C GLN A 555 15.22 -8.68 -12.93
N SER A 556 16.11 -8.62 -11.92
CA SER A 556 16.38 -7.42 -11.10
C SER A 556 17.86 -7.00 -11.15
N PRO A 557 18.25 -6.14 -12.12
CA PRO A 557 19.60 -5.58 -12.18
C PRO A 557 20.06 -4.87 -10.90
N PRO A 558 19.24 -4.07 -10.20
CA PRO A 558 19.64 -3.42 -8.94
C PRO A 558 20.03 -4.42 -7.86
N LEU A 559 19.24 -5.49 -7.68
CA LEU A 559 19.55 -6.53 -6.71
C LEU A 559 20.84 -7.27 -7.08
N ALA A 560 21.04 -7.56 -8.38
CA ALA A 560 22.22 -8.27 -8.85
C ALA A 560 23.51 -7.49 -8.58
N GLU A 561 23.47 -6.17 -8.72
CA GLU A 561 24.61 -5.30 -8.42
C GLU A 561 24.89 -5.24 -6.91
N GLU A 562 23.84 -5.08 -6.09
CA GLU A 562 23.99 -5.04 -4.64
C GLU A 562 24.51 -6.37 -4.08
N LEU A 563 23.98 -7.52 -4.53
CA LEU A 563 24.46 -8.83 -4.09
C LEU A 563 25.89 -9.12 -4.54
N LYS A 564 26.32 -8.64 -5.72
CA LYS A 564 27.74 -8.70 -6.12
C LYS A 564 28.63 -7.89 -5.19
N ARG A 565 28.20 -6.68 -4.81
CA ARG A 565 28.93 -5.80 -3.89
C ARG A 565 29.05 -6.43 -2.50
N VAL A 566 27.95 -6.97 -1.97
CA VAL A 566 27.91 -7.68 -0.69
C VAL A 566 28.80 -8.93 -0.73
N ALA A 567 28.70 -9.72 -1.80
CA ALA A 567 29.51 -10.92 -1.99
C ALA A 567 31.02 -10.62 -2.03
N GLU A 568 31.45 -9.61 -2.78
CA GLU A 568 32.87 -9.22 -2.86
C GLU A 568 33.38 -8.72 -1.51
N THR A 569 32.59 -7.89 -0.81
CA THR A 569 32.95 -7.38 0.52
C THR A 569 33.15 -8.53 1.51
N ARG A 570 32.18 -9.45 1.62
CA ARG A 570 32.25 -10.62 2.50
C ARG A 570 33.38 -11.57 2.11
N TYR A 571 33.64 -11.76 0.82
CA TYR A 571 34.77 -12.57 0.34
C TYR A 571 36.11 -12.00 0.81
N GLN A 572 36.33 -10.68 0.68
CA GLN A 572 37.55 -10.03 1.14
C GLN A 572 37.70 -10.07 2.66
N GLU A 573 36.63 -9.88 3.42
CA GLU A 573 36.63 -10.01 4.87
C GLU A 573 37.00 -11.42 5.32
N ASN A 574 36.40 -12.44 4.70
CA ASN A 574 36.66 -13.84 5.03
C ASN A 574 38.09 -14.26 4.68
N ILE A 575 38.63 -13.82 3.55
CA ILE A 575 40.05 -14.07 3.22
C ILE A 575 40.98 -13.35 4.20
N THR A 576 40.68 -12.10 4.56
CA THR A 576 41.53 -11.31 5.46
C THR A 576 41.53 -11.91 6.87
N LYS A 577 40.37 -12.32 7.37
CA LYS A 577 40.25 -13.03 8.65
C LYS A 577 40.91 -14.40 8.59
N SER A 578 40.71 -15.17 7.51
CA SER A 578 41.39 -16.45 7.30
C SER A 578 42.93 -16.31 7.26
N LYS A 579 43.46 -15.25 6.65
CA LYS A 579 44.91 -14.94 6.64
C LYS A 579 45.45 -14.46 7.99
N ARG A 580 44.61 -13.95 8.90
CA ARG A 580 45.00 -13.62 10.28
C ARG A 580 44.96 -14.84 11.20
N VAL A 581 44.18 -15.85 10.83
CA VAL A 581 44.02 -17.13 11.53
C VAL A 581 45.03 -18.18 11.00
N ASN A 582 45.57 -18.03 9.78
CA ASN A 582 46.70 -18.83 9.28
C ASN A 582 48.05 -18.18 9.57
#